data_AF-A0A8H4TRR8-F1
#
_entry.id   AF-A0A8H4TRR8-F1
#
_cell.length_a   1.000
_cell.length_b   1.000
_cell.length_c   1.000
_cell.angle_alpha   90.00
_cell.angle_beta   90.00
_cell.angle_gamma   90.00
#
_symmetry.space_group_name_H-M   'P 1'
#
loop_
_entity.id
_entity.type
_entity.pdbx_description
1 polymer ?
#
loop_
_entity_poly.entity_id
_entity_poly.type
_entity_poly.pdbx_seq_one_letter_code
_entity_poly.pdbx_strand_id
1 'polypeptide(L)'
;MQGKIVTDTVTIGGVSAENQTFFLGDEFPEELGEDPMGPNIDGIFGLGPPGMSVFSVLNKTFTPTFWNLVKSEKLEPVFSLLLKSGEDSPSGEVTLGGIDSSKYEGQLTRVPFNQSASVLGGSWYINSPVYYIDGKTVKSSTNQTSQQAVSQLDSGTAYIMAPDRQTAKDIYAAISPEIKLVDKLGIWGAHCDVFEKLQPELTFTVGAGDKLVNLTMSKDAFNLGEHPSHPGKCQTVILDAVEPITDLAAVWILGSQFSRDTTLYGMERIWN
;
A
#
# COMPACT_ATOMS: atom_id res chain seq x y z
N MET A 1 0.94 -6.51 -19.27
CA MET A 1 0.67 -5.28 -20.02
C MET A 1 1.60 -5.23 -21.21
N GLN A 2 1.10 -4.82 -22.37
CA GLN A 2 1.91 -4.53 -23.56
C GLN A 2 1.83 -3.05 -23.89
N GLY A 3 2.84 -2.55 -24.60
CA GLY A 3 2.94 -1.13 -24.91
C GLY A 3 4.35 -0.73 -25.29
N LYS A 4 4.59 0.57 -25.28
CA LYS A 4 5.87 1.16 -25.69
C LYS A 4 6.33 2.24 -24.73
N ILE A 5 7.64 2.42 -24.70
CA ILE A 5 8.26 3.54 -23.99
C ILE A 5 8.21 4.77 -24.89
N VAL A 6 7.66 5.87 -24.37
CA VAL A 6 7.59 7.17 -25.04
C VAL A 6 8.21 8.26 -24.19
N THR A 7 8.48 9.41 -24.79
CA THR A 7 9.03 10.59 -24.11
C THR A 7 8.18 11.79 -24.47
N ASP A 8 7.71 12.52 -23.46
CA ASP A 8 6.93 13.74 -23.63
C ASP A 8 7.09 14.67 -22.39
N THR A 9 6.42 15.80 -22.39
CA THR A 9 6.28 16.66 -21.22
C THR A 9 5.10 16.18 -20.37
N VAL A 10 5.35 15.89 -19.09
CA VAL A 10 4.31 15.53 -18.12
C VAL A 10 4.10 16.69 -17.16
N THR A 11 2.86 17.18 -17.04
CA THR A 11 2.51 18.28 -16.13
C THR A 11 1.57 17.79 -15.04
N ILE A 12 1.94 18.02 -13.78
CA ILE A 12 1.17 17.61 -12.60
C ILE A 12 1.14 18.77 -11.61
N GLY A 13 -0.06 19.13 -11.13
CA GLY A 13 -0.21 20.23 -10.16
C GLY A 13 0.35 21.57 -10.65
N GLY A 14 0.39 21.80 -11.97
CA GLY A 14 0.96 23.00 -12.57
C GLY A 14 2.49 22.99 -12.75
N VAL A 15 3.19 21.89 -12.40
CA VAL A 15 4.63 21.74 -12.57
C VAL A 15 4.92 20.73 -13.67
N SER A 16 5.82 21.07 -14.60
CA SER A 16 6.13 20.25 -15.77
C SER A 16 7.50 19.58 -15.67
N ALA A 17 7.54 18.26 -15.90
CA ALA A 17 8.74 17.49 -16.18
C ALA A 17 8.92 17.38 -17.70
N GLU A 18 9.94 18.05 -18.23
CA GLU A 18 10.29 17.96 -19.66
C GLU A 18 11.05 16.67 -19.94
N ASN A 19 10.86 16.11 -21.14
CA ASN A 19 11.48 14.86 -21.58
C ASN A 19 11.25 13.69 -20.59
N GLN A 20 10.08 13.66 -19.95
CA GLN A 20 9.68 12.55 -19.09
C GLN A 20 9.48 11.31 -19.95
N THR A 21 10.20 10.24 -19.63
CA THR A 21 10.02 8.93 -20.25
C THR A 21 9.00 8.12 -19.45
N PHE A 22 7.98 7.57 -20.09
CA PHE A 22 6.96 6.75 -19.44
C PHE A 22 6.47 5.63 -20.36
N PHE A 23 5.78 4.65 -19.78
CA PHE A 23 5.22 3.52 -20.51
C PHE A 23 3.80 3.87 -20.96
N LEU A 24 3.59 3.89 -22.26
CA LEU A 24 2.25 3.96 -22.86
C LEU A 24 1.76 2.53 -23.03
N GLY A 25 0.84 2.12 -22.14
CA GLY A 25 0.20 0.81 -22.19
C GLY A 25 -0.92 0.80 -23.21
N ASP A 26 -0.89 -0.19 -24.10
CA ASP A 26 -1.88 -0.36 -25.16
C ASP A 26 -2.77 -1.60 -24.93
N GLU A 27 -2.31 -2.54 -24.09
CA GLU A 27 -3.04 -3.78 -23.77
C GLU A 27 -2.80 -4.24 -22.33
N PHE A 28 -3.84 -4.78 -21.72
CA PHE A 28 -3.79 -5.44 -20.41
C PHE A 28 -4.01 -6.96 -20.55
N PRO A 29 -3.44 -7.78 -19.64
CA PRO A 29 -3.73 -9.20 -19.61
C PRO A 29 -5.24 -9.45 -19.41
N GLU A 30 -5.81 -10.37 -20.17
CA GLU A 30 -7.25 -10.72 -20.12
C GLU A 30 -7.65 -11.21 -18.72
N GLU A 31 -6.71 -11.79 -17.97
CA GLU A 31 -6.91 -12.29 -16.61
C GLU A 31 -7.24 -11.18 -15.60
N LEU A 32 -6.93 -9.92 -15.92
CA LEU A 32 -7.28 -8.76 -15.09
C LEU A 32 -8.71 -8.24 -15.35
N GLY A 33 -9.42 -8.79 -16.35
CA GLY A 33 -10.81 -8.48 -16.65
C GLY A 33 -11.02 -7.20 -17.47
N GLU A 34 -12.29 -6.81 -17.60
CA GLU A 34 -12.68 -5.53 -18.19
C GLU A 34 -12.36 -4.40 -17.20
N ASP A 35 -11.61 -3.39 -17.65
CA ASP A 35 -11.14 -2.27 -16.82
C ASP A 35 -10.27 -2.71 -15.61
N PRO A 36 -9.07 -3.24 -15.87
CA PRO A 36 -8.21 -3.85 -14.85
C PRO A 36 -7.64 -2.86 -13.83
N MET A 37 -7.74 -1.56 -14.13
CA MET A 37 -7.36 -0.48 -13.24
C MET A 37 -8.51 -0.02 -12.35
N GLY A 38 -9.74 -0.29 -12.77
CA GLY A 38 -10.97 0.15 -12.12
C GLY A 38 -11.54 1.43 -12.74
N PRO A 39 -12.81 1.71 -12.45
CA PRO A 39 -13.55 2.77 -13.12
C PRO A 39 -12.90 4.14 -12.88
N ASN A 40 -12.76 4.89 -13.96
CA ASN A 40 -12.21 6.25 -13.98
C ASN A 40 -10.69 6.33 -13.69
N ILE A 41 -9.93 5.27 -13.95
CA ILE A 41 -8.47 5.28 -13.83
C ILE A 41 -7.83 5.08 -15.21
N ASP A 42 -7.25 6.15 -15.74
CA ASP A 42 -6.57 6.14 -17.06
C ASP A 42 -5.13 5.63 -16.99
N GLY A 43 -4.53 5.56 -15.79
CA GLY A 43 -3.15 5.11 -15.63
C GLY A 43 -2.59 5.23 -14.22
N ILE A 44 -1.31 4.88 -14.07
CA ILE A 44 -0.59 4.85 -12.78
C ILE A 44 0.47 5.95 -12.74
N PHE A 45 0.42 6.79 -11.71
CA PHE A 45 1.50 7.70 -11.36
C PHE A 45 2.40 7.11 -10.27
N GLY A 46 3.52 6.52 -10.67
CA GLY A 46 4.44 5.85 -9.75
C GLY A 46 5.19 6.81 -8.82
N LEU A 47 5.04 6.62 -7.51
CA LEU A 47 5.73 7.37 -6.44
C LEU A 47 6.79 6.52 -5.72
N GLY A 48 7.29 5.45 -6.35
CA GLY A 48 8.31 4.56 -5.78
C GLY A 48 9.66 5.24 -5.49
N PRO A 49 10.60 4.57 -4.79
CA PRO A 49 11.90 5.14 -4.46
C PRO A 49 12.72 5.58 -5.69
N PRO A 50 13.68 6.51 -5.53
CA PRO A 50 14.46 7.01 -6.65
C PRO A 50 15.28 5.88 -7.28
N GLY A 51 15.30 5.83 -8.61
CA GLY A 51 15.99 4.78 -9.36
C GLY A 51 15.27 3.43 -9.39
N MET A 52 14.08 3.32 -8.79
CA MET A 52 13.29 2.09 -8.79
C MET A 52 12.20 2.15 -9.87
N SER A 53 12.60 1.85 -11.10
CA SER A 53 11.67 1.50 -12.18
C SER A 53 12.10 0.16 -12.78
N VAL A 54 11.14 -0.70 -13.12
CA VAL A 54 11.40 -1.96 -13.85
C VAL A 54 12.15 -1.72 -15.16
N PHE A 55 11.98 -0.53 -15.75
CA PHE A 55 12.65 -0.12 -16.97
C PHE A 55 14.04 0.48 -16.74
N SER A 56 14.45 0.76 -15.49
CA SER A 56 15.79 1.28 -15.19
C SER A 56 16.91 0.30 -15.57
N VAL A 57 16.60 -1.00 -15.61
CA VAL A 57 17.52 -2.04 -16.12
C VAL A 57 17.73 -1.92 -17.63
N LEU A 58 16.69 -1.53 -18.37
CA LEU A 58 16.74 -1.34 -19.83
C LEU A 58 17.32 0.02 -20.20
N ASN A 59 16.97 1.05 -19.43
CA ASN A 59 17.43 2.41 -19.63
C ASN A 59 17.53 3.14 -18.29
N LYS A 60 18.75 3.48 -17.89
CA LYS A 60 19.02 4.22 -16.64
C LYS A 60 18.42 5.63 -16.61
N THR A 61 17.94 6.16 -17.75
CA THR A 61 17.19 7.43 -17.79
C THR A 61 15.73 7.29 -17.40
N PHE A 62 15.24 6.05 -17.22
CA PHE A 62 13.88 5.80 -16.77
C PHE A 62 13.77 6.09 -15.27
N THR A 63 13.33 7.31 -14.97
CA THR A 63 13.18 7.86 -13.64
C THR A 63 11.71 8.26 -13.44
N PRO A 64 11.06 7.89 -12.32
CA PRO A 64 9.70 8.34 -12.06
C PRO A 64 9.60 9.87 -12.09
N THR A 65 8.47 10.39 -12.58
CA THR A 65 8.29 11.82 -12.85
C THR A 65 8.58 12.71 -11.65
N PHE A 66 8.13 12.30 -10.45
CA PHE A 66 8.43 13.02 -9.22
C PHE A 66 9.94 13.24 -9.02
N TRP A 67 10.76 12.21 -9.25
CA TRP A 67 12.21 12.32 -9.10
C TRP A 67 12.88 13.14 -10.20
N ASN A 68 12.32 13.19 -11.41
CA ASN A 68 12.80 14.11 -12.43
C ASN A 68 12.51 15.57 -12.06
N LEU A 69 11.34 15.86 -11.49
CA LEU A 69 11.01 17.18 -10.96
C LEU A 69 11.96 17.60 -9.83
N VAL A 70 12.23 16.69 -8.89
CA VAL A 70 13.21 16.89 -7.81
C VAL A 70 14.62 17.13 -8.37
N LYS A 71 15.06 16.33 -9.34
CA LYS A 71 16.38 16.49 -9.98
C LYS A 71 16.52 17.83 -10.71
N SER A 72 15.42 18.34 -11.26
CA SER A 72 15.37 19.66 -11.89
C SER A 72 15.16 20.82 -10.91
N GLU A 73 15.23 20.56 -9.60
CA GLU A 73 15.07 21.56 -8.52
C GLU A 73 13.69 22.26 -8.55
N LYS A 74 12.69 21.64 -9.19
CA LYS A 74 11.32 22.16 -9.25
C LYS A 74 10.48 21.77 -8.03
N LEU A 75 10.88 20.72 -7.31
CA LEU A 75 10.23 20.22 -6.11
C LEU A 75 11.28 19.74 -5.09
N GLU A 76 10.94 19.83 -3.82
CA GLU A 76 11.71 19.17 -2.76
C GLU A 76 11.51 17.63 -2.82
N PRO A 77 12.46 16.82 -2.32
CA PRO A 77 12.43 15.36 -2.39
C PRO A 77 11.44 14.72 -1.39
N VAL A 78 10.31 15.36 -1.13
CA VAL A 78 9.27 14.97 -0.16
C VAL A 78 7.88 15.03 -0.82
N PHE A 79 6.98 14.15 -0.41
CA PHE A 79 5.58 14.20 -0.80
C PHE A 79 4.70 13.70 0.36
N SER A 80 3.42 14.06 0.37
CA SER A 80 2.45 13.56 1.36
C SER A 80 1.14 13.17 0.72
N LEU A 81 0.50 12.15 1.28
CA LEU A 81 -0.78 11.60 0.83
C LEU A 81 -1.80 11.76 1.95
N LEU A 82 -2.88 12.47 1.68
CA LEU A 82 -4.10 12.45 2.49
C LEU A 82 -5.13 11.60 1.75
N LEU A 83 -5.36 10.38 2.24
CA LEU A 83 -6.38 9.50 1.67
C LEU A 83 -7.65 9.57 2.53
N LYS A 84 -8.80 9.67 1.88
CA LYS A 84 -10.10 9.70 2.53
C LYS A 84 -10.98 8.59 1.98
N SER A 85 -11.89 8.10 2.82
CA SER A 85 -12.82 7.02 2.48
C SER A 85 -14.25 7.42 2.82
N GLY A 86 -15.21 6.85 2.09
CA GLY A 86 -16.64 7.11 2.25
C GLY A 86 -17.20 7.96 1.11
N GLU A 87 -18.44 7.69 0.70
CA GLU A 87 -19.11 8.36 -0.42
C GLU A 87 -19.29 9.87 -0.19
N ASP A 88 -19.47 10.28 1.07
CA ASP A 88 -19.66 11.68 1.46
C ASP A 88 -18.35 12.40 1.85
N SER A 89 -17.20 11.72 1.76
CA SER A 89 -15.92 12.31 2.13
C SER A 89 -15.38 13.23 1.03
N PRO A 90 -14.77 14.38 1.39
CA PRO A 90 -14.07 15.19 0.40
C PRO A 90 -12.93 14.37 -0.22
N SER A 91 -12.55 14.70 -1.46
CA SER A 91 -11.47 14.02 -2.18
C SER A 91 -10.17 13.99 -1.36
N GLY A 92 -9.41 12.90 -1.53
CA GLY A 92 -8.03 12.85 -1.06
C GLY A 92 -7.13 13.88 -1.75
N GLU A 93 -5.93 14.08 -1.22
CA GLU A 93 -4.96 15.04 -1.74
C GLU A 93 -3.55 14.44 -1.77
N VAL A 94 -2.80 14.77 -2.82
CA VAL A 94 -1.36 14.48 -2.90
C VAL A 94 -0.61 15.79 -2.97
N THR A 95 0.27 16.03 -2.00
CA THR A 95 1.19 17.17 -2.00
C THR A 95 2.54 16.69 -2.52
N LEU A 96 3.00 17.22 -3.64
CA LEU A 96 4.34 16.95 -4.17
C LEU A 96 5.29 18.10 -3.81
N GLY A 97 6.49 17.79 -3.33
CA GLY A 97 7.47 18.79 -2.91
C GLY A 97 7.23 19.40 -1.54
N GLY A 98 6.32 18.85 -0.73
CA GLY A 98 6.05 19.38 0.59
C GLY A 98 5.17 18.48 1.44
N ILE A 99 4.87 19.01 2.62
CA ILE A 99 3.90 18.48 3.57
C ILE A 99 2.95 19.63 3.92
N ASP A 100 1.65 19.46 3.68
CA ASP A 100 0.66 20.46 4.07
C ASP A 100 0.27 20.30 5.55
N SER A 101 0.73 21.24 6.38
CA SER A 101 0.45 21.25 7.82
C SER A 101 -0.99 21.57 8.18
N SER A 102 -1.81 22.05 7.24
CA SER A 102 -3.24 22.24 7.45
C SER A 102 -4.03 20.93 7.40
N LYS A 103 -3.41 19.83 6.96
CA LYS A 103 -4.06 18.54 6.72
C LYS A 103 -3.90 17.53 7.85
N TYR A 104 -3.16 17.87 8.91
CA TYR A 104 -2.98 17.01 10.08
C TYR A 104 -2.92 17.82 11.36
N GLU A 105 -3.17 17.15 12.48
CA GLU A 105 -3.02 17.72 13.82
C GLU A 105 -1.85 17.07 14.57
N GLY A 106 -1.31 17.78 15.55
CA GLY A 106 -0.23 17.25 16.38
C GLY A 106 1.14 17.22 15.68
N GLN A 107 1.99 16.27 16.08
CA GLN A 107 3.36 16.15 15.59
C GLN A 107 3.53 14.93 14.70
N LEU A 108 4.35 15.09 13.66
CA LEU A 108 4.70 13.99 12.78
C LEU A 108 5.72 13.07 13.44
N THR A 109 5.42 11.78 13.46
CA THR A 109 6.40 10.78 13.86
C THR A 109 7.10 10.23 12.62
N ARG A 110 8.42 10.42 12.54
CA ARG A 110 9.24 9.91 11.44
C ARG A 110 9.74 8.50 11.76
N VAL A 111 9.41 7.57 10.89
CA VAL A 111 9.87 6.17 10.97
C VAL A 111 10.85 5.91 9.84
N PRO A 112 12.05 5.35 10.09
CA PRO A 112 12.99 5.06 9.03
C PRO A 112 12.48 3.91 8.15
N PHE A 113 12.64 4.06 6.84
CA PHE A 113 12.48 2.93 5.91
C PHE A 113 13.57 1.88 6.14
N ASN A 114 13.24 0.64 5.86
CA ASN A 114 14.22 -0.43 5.69
C ASN A 114 14.89 -0.24 4.33
N GLN A 115 16.07 0.38 4.32
CA GLN A 115 16.81 0.71 3.11
C GLN A 115 17.15 -0.52 2.27
N SER A 116 17.59 -1.61 2.91
CA SER A 116 17.93 -2.86 2.21
C SER A 116 16.71 -3.46 1.53
N ALA A 117 15.58 -3.57 2.23
CA ALA A 117 14.34 -4.07 1.65
C ALA A 117 13.82 -3.14 0.55
N SER A 118 13.92 -1.82 0.73
CA SER A 118 13.48 -0.83 -0.27
C SER A 118 14.30 -0.87 -1.55
N VAL A 119 15.61 -1.05 -1.45
CA VAL A 119 16.50 -1.19 -2.62
C VAL A 119 16.31 -2.55 -3.30
N LEU A 120 16.17 -3.63 -2.55
CA LEU A 120 16.02 -4.98 -3.13
C LEU A 120 14.62 -5.21 -3.72
N GLY A 121 13.58 -4.72 -3.05
CA GLY A 121 12.18 -4.87 -3.46
C GLY A 121 11.68 -3.76 -4.39
N GLY A 122 12.41 -2.65 -4.53
CA GLY A 122 12.03 -1.54 -5.42
C GLY A 122 10.76 -0.80 -5.03
N SER A 123 10.46 -0.77 -3.73
CA SER A 123 9.30 -0.10 -3.17
C SER A 123 9.63 0.50 -1.80
N TRP A 124 8.67 1.14 -1.16
CA TRP A 124 8.84 1.73 0.17
C TRP A 124 8.56 0.69 1.25
N TYR A 125 9.61 0.19 1.90
CA TYR A 125 9.47 -0.79 2.97
C TYR A 125 9.83 -0.20 4.33
N ILE A 126 9.01 -0.49 5.34
CA ILE A 126 9.32 -0.26 6.76
C ILE A 126 9.40 -1.59 7.50
N ASN A 127 10.14 -1.62 8.60
CA ASN A 127 10.11 -2.79 9.49
C ASN A 127 8.76 -2.86 10.20
N SER A 128 8.20 -4.05 10.34
CA SER A 128 6.92 -4.29 11.03
C SER A 128 7.02 -5.51 11.96
N PRO A 129 7.73 -5.39 13.10
CA PRO A 129 8.12 -6.53 13.92
C PRO A 129 6.97 -7.30 14.55
N VAL A 130 5.82 -6.64 14.76
CA VAL A 130 4.65 -7.21 15.46
C VAL A 130 3.36 -6.62 14.90
N TYR A 131 2.32 -7.45 14.83
CA TYR A 131 0.94 -7.02 14.64
C TYR A 131 0.04 -7.57 15.75
N TYR A 132 -1.09 -6.89 15.97
CA TYR A 132 -2.06 -7.18 17.02
C TYR A 132 -3.47 -7.20 16.46
N ILE A 133 -4.28 -8.10 17.01
CA ILE A 133 -5.73 -8.16 16.83
C ILE A 133 -6.34 -7.94 18.21
N ASP A 134 -7.12 -6.87 18.39
CA ASP A 134 -7.73 -6.48 19.67
C ASP A 134 -6.69 -6.46 20.82
N GLY A 135 -5.52 -5.86 20.55
CA GLY A 135 -4.41 -5.74 21.49
C GLY A 135 -3.65 -7.03 21.81
N LYS A 136 -3.98 -8.16 21.15
CA LYS A 136 -3.33 -9.46 21.36
C LYS A 136 -2.49 -9.86 20.16
N THR A 137 -1.34 -10.46 20.42
CA THR A 137 -0.54 -11.07 19.36
C THR A 137 -1.21 -12.35 18.86
N VAL A 138 -1.17 -12.56 17.55
CA VAL A 138 -1.61 -13.82 16.94
C VAL A 138 -0.40 -14.75 16.86
N LYS A 139 -0.57 -15.99 17.31
CA LYS A 139 0.48 -17.00 17.15
C LYS A 139 0.57 -17.38 15.68
N SER A 140 1.67 -17.01 15.03
CA SER A 140 1.97 -17.52 13.69
C SER A 140 2.17 -19.03 13.76
N SER A 141 1.46 -19.78 12.92
CA SER A 141 1.72 -21.20 12.70
C SER A 141 2.81 -21.45 11.65
N THR A 142 3.38 -20.40 11.06
CA THR A 142 4.52 -20.49 10.13
C THR A 142 5.85 -20.28 10.85
N ASN A 143 6.93 -20.88 10.33
CA ASN A 143 8.29 -20.69 10.84
C ASN A 143 8.88 -19.31 10.47
N GLN A 144 8.15 -18.46 9.75
CA GLN A 144 8.57 -17.10 9.45
C GLN A 144 8.42 -16.26 10.73
N THR A 145 9.54 -16.02 11.41
CA THR A 145 9.53 -15.20 12.62
C THR A 145 9.17 -13.76 12.27
N SER A 146 8.22 -13.17 13.00
CA SER A 146 7.80 -11.76 12.85
C SER A 146 8.95 -10.75 13.00
N GLN A 147 10.09 -11.19 13.55
CA GLN A 147 11.30 -10.38 13.71
C GLN A 147 11.97 -9.97 12.38
N GLN A 148 11.60 -10.59 11.25
CA GLN A 148 12.07 -10.22 9.91
C GLN A 148 10.95 -9.68 9.01
N ALA A 149 9.75 -9.44 9.57
CA ALA A 149 8.64 -8.95 8.79
C ALA A 149 8.86 -7.48 8.39
N VAL A 150 8.64 -7.21 7.12
CA VAL A 150 8.62 -5.85 6.55
C VAL A 150 7.23 -5.57 5.98
N SER A 151 6.89 -4.30 5.92
CA SER A 151 5.65 -3.79 5.36
C SER A 151 5.97 -2.87 4.19
N GLN A 152 5.48 -3.23 3.00
CA GLN A 152 5.42 -2.33 1.86
C GLN A 152 4.29 -1.33 2.09
N LEU A 153 4.59 -0.03 2.01
CA LEU A 153 3.60 1.03 2.02
C LEU A 153 3.16 1.28 0.57
N ASP A 154 1.90 0.98 0.25
CA ASP A 154 1.42 0.99 -1.13
C ASP A 154 0.07 1.70 -1.27
N SER A 155 0.10 2.97 -1.68
CA SER A 155 -1.11 3.75 -1.93
C SER A 155 -1.93 3.23 -3.11
N GLY A 156 -1.36 2.39 -3.99
CA GLY A 156 -2.06 1.76 -5.11
C GLY A 156 -2.88 0.54 -4.71
N THR A 157 -2.69 0.03 -3.50
CA THR A 157 -3.41 -1.14 -2.99
C THR A 157 -4.53 -0.70 -2.04
N ALA A 158 -5.76 -1.14 -2.31
CA ALA A 158 -6.93 -0.82 -1.51
C ALA A 158 -7.16 -1.77 -0.32
N TYR A 159 -6.24 -2.68 -0.02
CA TYR A 159 -6.41 -3.72 1.00
C TYR A 159 -5.14 -3.87 1.86
N ILE A 160 -5.19 -4.78 2.83
CA ILE A 160 -3.99 -5.30 3.48
C ILE A 160 -3.69 -6.65 2.84
N MET A 161 -2.46 -6.88 2.38
CA MET A 161 -2.05 -8.21 1.93
C MET A 161 -1.21 -8.88 3.02
N ALA A 162 -1.67 -10.03 3.50
CA ALA A 162 -0.91 -10.90 4.37
C ALA A 162 0.20 -11.62 3.59
N PRO A 163 1.36 -11.91 4.23
CA PRO A 163 2.51 -12.54 3.57
C PRO A 163 2.19 -13.89 2.93
N ASP A 164 1.26 -14.64 3.54
CA ASP A 164 0.82 -15.93 3.05
C ASP A 164 -0.59 -16.26 3.56
N ARG A 165 -1.19 -17.29 2.94
CA ARG A 165 -2.52 -17.80 3.30
C ARG A 165 -2.64 -18.27 4.74
N GLN A 166 -1.59 -18.86 5.28
CA GLN A 166 -1.65 -19.41 6.63
C GLN A 166 -1.71 -18.28 7.68
N THR A 167 -1.00 -17.19 7.43
CA THR A 167 -1.03 -15.98 8.26
C THR A 167 -2.42 -15.33 8.24
N ALA A 168 -3.02 -15.16 7.05
CA ALA A 168 -4.40 -14.65 6.94
C ALA A 168 -5.39 -15.56 7.68
N LYS A 169 -5.25 -16.88 7.51
CA LYS A 169 -6.08 -17.88 8.19
C LYS A 169 -5.97 -17.81 9.71
N ASP A 170 -4.76 -17.66 10.25
CA ASP A 170 -4.52 -17.56 11.69
C ASP A 170 -5.14 -16.29 12.27
N ILE A 171 -5.03 -15.16 11.56
CA ILE A 171 -5.67 -13.90 11.93
C ILE A 171 -7.19 -14.05 11.94
N TYR A 172 -7.78 -14.59 10.87
CA TYR A 172 -9.23 -14.73 10.80
C TYR A 172 -9.78 -15.73 11.80
N ALA A 173 -9.05 -16.81 12.10
CA ALA A 173 -9.41 -17.72 13.19
C ALA A 173 -9.41 -17.03 14.56
N ALA A 174 -8.57 -16.02 14.77
CA ALA A 174 -8.55 -15.22 16.00
C ALA A 174 -9.70 -14.19 16.07
N ILE A 175 -10.21 -13.72 14.92
CA ILE A 175 -11.31 -12.76 14.82
C ILE A 175 -12.67 -13.47 14.89
N SER A 176 -12.92 -14.40 13.97
CA SER A 176 -14.17 -15.16 13.92
C SER A 176 -13.99 -16.46 13.11
N PRO A 177 -14.43 -17.62 13.63
CA PRO A 177 -14.38 -18.87 12.88
C PRO A 177 -15.29 -18.88 11.65
N GLU A 178 -16.21 -17.93 11.53
CA GLU A 178 -17.14 -17.82 10.39
C GLU A 178 -16.49 -17.20 9.16
N ILE A 179 -15.39 -16.44 9.33
CA ILE A 179 -14.64 -15.88 8.21
C ILE A 179 -13.83 -16.98 7.54
N LYS A 180 -14.06 -17.15 6.22
CA LYS A 180 -13.42 -18.17 5.38
C LYS A 180 -12.92 -17.55 4.08
N LEU A 181 -12.00 -18.26 3.43
CA LEU A 181 -11.59 -17.95 2.07
C LEU A 181 -12.82 -18.04 1.14
N VAL A 182 -13.08 -16.95 0.44
CA VAL A 182 -14.21 -16.78 -0.48
C VAL A 182 -13.83 -17.27 -1.87
N ASP A 183 -12.63 -16.94 -2.34
CA ASP A 183 -12.19 -17.27 -3.69
C ASP A 183 -10.68 -17.56 -3.83
N LYS A 184 -10.25 -17.77 -5.08
CA LYS A 184 -8.85 -18.08 -5.43
C LYS A 184 -7.92 -16.87 -5.43
N LEU A 185 -8.45 -15.65 -5.34
CA LEU A 185 -7.67 -14.41 -5.33
C LEU A 185 -7.24 -14.01 -3.92
N GLY A 186 -7.50 -14.87 -2.93
CA GLY A 186 -7.12 -14.63 -1.54
C GLY A 186 -8.13 -13.78 -0.77
N ILE A 187 -9.36 -13.62 -1.29
CA ILE A 187 -10.42 -12.85 -0.62
C ILE A 187 -10.99 -13.67 0.53
N TRP A 188 -11.10 -13.07 1.72
CA TRP A 188 -11.75 -13.66 2.88
C TRP A 188 -13.06 -12.96 3.20
N GLY A 189 -13.99 -13.68 3.81
CA GLY A 189 -15.32 -13.16 4.07
C GLY A 189 -16.24 -14.15 4.78
N ALA A 190 -17.44 -13.67 5.10
CA ALA A 190 -18.52 -14.43 5.71
C ALA A 190 -19.86 -13.89 5.20
N HIS A 191 -20.99 -14.44 5.67
CA HIS A 191 -22.28 -13.82 5.39
C HIS A 191 -22.35 -12.42 6.01
N CYS A 192 -23.01 -11.46 5.35
CA CYS A 192 -22.95 -10.05 5.73
C CYS A 192 -23.46 -9.73 7.15
N ASP A 193 -24.40 -10.52 7.68
CA ASP A 193 -24.92 -10.38 9.06
C ASP A 193 -23.85 -10.63 10.14
N VAL A 194 -22.81 -11.41 9.83
CA VAL A 194 -21.66 -11.64 10.73
C VAL A 194 -20.93 -10.33 10.99
N PHE A 195 -20.83 -9.47 9.97
CA PHE A 195 -20.04 -8.24 10.05
C PHE A 195 -20.71 -7.12 10.85
N GLU A 196 -22.03 -7.18 11.07
CA GLU A 196 -22.73 -6.21 11.93
C GLU A 196 -22.16 -6.16 13.36
N LYS A 197 -21.53 -7.27 13.80
CA LYS A 197 -21.00 -7.43 15.16
C LYS A 197 -19.46 -7.43 15.22
N LEU A 198 -18.78 -7.43 14.07
CA LEU A 198 -17.32 -7.51 14.01
C LEU A 198 -16.72 -6.13 13.81
N GLN A 199 -15.98 -5.67 14.83
CA GLN A 199 -15.20 -4.43 14.78
C GLN A 199 -13.79 -4.65 15.35
N PRO A 200 -13.02 -5.59 14.77
CA PRO A 200 -11.70 -5.91 15.29
C PRO A 200 -10.76 -4.71 15.11
N GLU A 201 -9.90 -4.50 16.09
CA GLU A 201 -8.81 -3.53 15.99
C GLU A 201 -7.56 -4.21 15.43
N LEU A 202 -7.12 -3.75 14.27
CA LEU A 202 -5.89 -4.20 13.62
C LEU A 202 -4.79 -3.17 13.86
N THR A 203 -3.70 -3.58 14.53
CA THR A 203 -2.57 -2.68 14.82
C THR A 203 -1.26 -3.31 14.38
N PHE A 204 -0.42 -2.55 13.67
CA PHE A 204 0.94 -2.91 13.32
C PHE A 204 1.91 -2.04 14.11
N THR A 205 2.84 -2.62 14.84
CA THR A 205 4.01 -1.87 15.29
C THR A 205 4.99 -1.79 14.14
N VAL A 206 5.40 -0.58 13.77
CA VAL A 206 6.33 -0.34 12.66
C VAL A 206 7.51 0.52 13.09
N GLY A 207 8.61 0.38 12.38
CA GLY A 207 9.87 1.10 12.61
C GLY A 207 10.98 0.25 13.18
N ALA A 208 12.03 0.92 13.65
CA ALA A 208 13.26 0.25 14.07
C ALA A 208 13.92 0.98 15.26
N GLY A 209 14.59 0.21 16.11
CA GLY A 209 15.31 0.75 17.26
C GLY A 209 14.38 1.44 18.25
N ASP A 210 14.68 2.69 18.57
CA ASP A 210 13.92 3.56 19.46
C ASP A 210 12.74 4.27 18.77
N LYS A 211 12.59 4.13 17.44
CA LYS A 211 11.54 4.75 16.64
C LYS A 211 10.47 3.73 16.23
N LEU A 212 9.80 3.15 17.21
CA LEU A 212 8.66 2.26 17.00
C LEU A 212 7.35 3.03 17.22
N VAL A 213 6.39 2.85 16.30
CA VAL A 213 5.05 3.42 16.40
C VAL A 213 4.00 2.37 16.10
N ASN A 214 2.82 2.52 16.69
CA ASN A 214 1.67 1.70 16.36
C ASN A 214 0.84 2.39 15.27
N LEU A 215 0.67 1.69 14.15
CA LEU A 215 -0.28 2.02 13.11
C LEU A 215 -1.54 1.20 13.34
N THR A 216 -2.60 1.84 13.80
CA THR A 216 -3.89 1.21 14.06
C THR A 216 -4.85 1.59 12.95
N MET A 217 -5.44 0.58 12.30
CA MET A 217 -6.45 0.77 11.28
C MET A 217 -7.78 1.19 11.93
N SER A 218 -8.53 2.09 11.29
CA SER A 218 -9.90 2.37 11.71
C SER A 218 -10.78 1.12 11.60
N LYS A 219 -11.67 0.92 12.57
CA LYS A 219 -12.49 -0.31 12.68
C LYS A 219 -13.49 -0.47 11.55
N ASP A 220 -14.01 0.64 11.03
CA ASP A 220 -14.93 0.68 9.88
C ASP A 220 -14.27 0.25 8.57
N ALA A 221 -12.94 0.30 8.48
CA ALA A 221 -12.19 -0.19 7.33
C ALA A 221 -12.12 -1.72 7.24
N PHE A 222 -12.49 -2.45 8.30
CA PHE A 222 -12.42 -3.91 8.33
C PHE A 222 -13.42 -4.59 7.38
N ASN A 223 -14.65 -4.08 7.35
CA ASN A 223 -15.73 -4.59 6.51
C ASN A 223 -15.77 -3.78 5.20
N LEU A 224 -15.51 -4.43 4.08
CA LEU A 224 -15.51 -3.80 2.77
C LEU A 224 -16.88 -3.93 2.05
N GLY A 225 -17.88 -4.47 2.74
CA GLY A 225 -19.20 -4.68 2.18
C GLY A 225 -19.30 -5.93 1.31
N GLU A 226 -20.45 -6.07 0.66
CA GLU A 226 -20.80 -7.22 -0.17
C GLU A 226 -19.88 -7.33 -1.39
N HIS A 227 -19.38 -8.55 -1.65
CA HIS A 227 -18.52 -8.78 -2.79
C HIS A 227 -19.35 -8.91 -4.08
N PRO A 228 -19.06 -8.16 -5.15
CA PRO A 228 -19.88 -8.16 -6.38
C PRO A 228 -20.08 -9.55 -7.01
N SER A 229 -19.04 -10.38 -7.02
CA SER A 229 -19.09 -11.75 -7.57
C SER A 229 -19.61 -12.80 -6.58
N HIS A 230 -19.89 -12.44 -5.32
CA HIS A 230 -20.33 -13.38 -4.28
C HIS A 230 -21.50 -12.81 -3.46
N PRO A 231 -22.72 -12.77 -4.03
CA PRO A 231 -23.90 -12.22 -3.35
C PRO A 231 -24.16 -12.85 -1.98
N GLY A 232 -24.55 -12.02 -1.01
CA GLY A 232 -24.78 -12.36 0.39
C GLY A 232 -23.51 -12.47 1.23
N LYS A 233 -22.32 -12.39 0.64
CA LYS A 233 -21.04 -12.45 1.36
C LYS A 233 -20.36 -11.09 1.39
N CYS A 234 -20.04 -10.66 2.61
CA CYS A 234 -19.22 -9.48 2.83
C CYS A 234 -17.76 -9.89 2.91
N GLN A 235 -16.88 -9.06 2.36
CA GLN A 235 -15.45 -9.31 2.28
C GLN A 235 -14.69 -8.50 3.34
N THR A 236 -13.59 -9.06 3.80
CA THR A 236 -12.71 -8.47 4.83
C THR A 236 -11.51 -7.76 4.22
N VAL A 237 -10.95 -6.81 4.96
CA VAL A 237 -9.81 -5.97 4.52
C VAL A 237 -8.47 -6.69 4.26
N ILE A 238 -8.24 -7.88 4.83
CA ILE A 238 -6.99 -8.63 4.65
C ILE A 238 -7.19 -9.71 3.58
N LEU A 239 -6.38 -9.65 2.54
CA LEU A 239 -6.26 -10.70 1.53
C LEU A 239 -5.01 -11.55 1.83
N ASP A 240 -5.00 -12.81 1.39
CA ASP A 240 -3.74 -13.55 1.31
C ASP A 240 -3.04 -13.35 -0.03
N ALA A 241 -1.72 -13.24 0.02
CA ALA A 241 -0.90 -13.40 -1.17
C ALA A 241 -1.05 -14.85 -1.68
N VAL A 242 -1.53 -15.02 -2.91
CA VAL A 242 -1.70 -16.33 -3.57
C VAL A 242 -0.33 -17.02 -3.74
N GLU A 243 0.71 -16.23 -3.92
CA GLU A 243 2.11 -16.64 -3.91
C GLU A 243 2.90 -15.70 -2.99
N PRO A 244 3.92 -16.19 -2.25
CA PRO A 244 4.76 -15.33 -1.44
C PRO A 244 5.42 -14.25 -2.30
N ILE A 245 5.39 -13.00 -1.83
CA ILE A 245 6.06 -11.86 -2.51
C ILE A 245 7.57 -12.11 -2.62
N THR A 246 8.14 -12.77 -1.61
CA THR A 246 9.55 -13.21 -1.58
C THR A 246 9.73 -14.36 -0.60
N ASP A 247 10.68 -15.25 -0.87
CA ASP A 247 11.10 -16.30 0.07
C ASP A 247 12.05 -15.79 1.16
N LEU A 248 12.51 -14.54 1.06
CA LEU A 248 13.53 -13.99 1.96
C LEU A 248 12.97 -13.39 3.25
N ALA A 249 11.71 -12.96 3.23
CA ALA A 249 11.08 -12.30 4.36
C ALA A 249 9.55 -12.34 4.24
N ALA A 250 8.87 -12.29 5.37
CA ALA A 250 7.43 -12.05 5.41
C ALA A 250 7.15 -10.59 5.01
N VAL A 251 6.51 -10.38 3.86
CA VAL A 251 6.15 -9.05 3.35
C VAL A 251 4.65 -8.83 3.52
N TRP A 252 4.31 -7.80 4.29
CA TRP A 252 2.96 -7.25 4.29
C TRP A 252 2.84 -6.18 3.22
N ILE A 253 1.67 -6.05 2.59
CA ILE A 253 1.31 -4.83 1.86
C ILE A 253 0.32 -4.08 2.71
N LEU A 254 0.72 -2.90 3.20
CA LEU A 254 -0.14 -1.98 3.91
C LEU A 254 -0.67 -0.95 2.90
N GLY A 255 -1.89 -1.21 2.43
CA GLY A 255 -2.58 -0.35 1.49
C GLY A 255 -3.17 0.91 2.11
N SER A 256 -4.02 1.58 1.32
CA SER A 256 -4.69 2.85 1.68
C SER A 256 -5.59 2.77 2.92
N GLN A 257 -5.89 1.56 3.42
CA GLN A 257 -6.71 1.31 4.59
C GLN A 257 -6.09 1.86 5.89
N PHE A 258 -4.75 1.90 5.98
CA PHE A 258 -4.03 2.55 7.09
C PHE A 258 -3.88 4.06 6.91
N SER A 259 -4.25 4.58 5.74
CA SER A 259 -4.14 6.00 5.40
C SER A 259 -5.49 6.73 5.48
N ARG A 260 -6.57 6.01 5.81
CA ARG A 260 -7.88 6.62 6.09
C ARG A 260 -7.71 7.56 7.28
N ASP A 261 -7.88 8.85 7.03
CA ASP A 261 -7.69 9.93 8.00
C ASP A 261 -6.26 10.02 8.59
N THR A 262 -5.28 9.36 7.95
CA THR A 262 -3.88 9.38 8.37
C THR A 262 -2.99 9.74 7.18
N THR A 263 -2.22 10.81 7.33
CA THR A 263 -1.27 11.25 6.31
C THR A 263 -0.08 10.29 6.24
N LEU A 264 0.14 9.68 5.07
CA LEU A 264 1.38 8.96 4.79
C LEU A 264 2.42 9.94 4.22
N TYR A 265 3.65 9.89 4.75
CA TYR A 265 4.76 10.75 4.36
C TYR A 265 5.76 10.02 3.48
N GLY A 266 5.97 10.53 2.28
CA GLY A 266 7.17 10.33 1.48
C GLY A 266 8.35 11.07 2.09
N MET A 267 9.55 10.51 1.92
CA MET A 267 10.77 10.76 2.69
C MET A 267 11.29 12.22 2.68
N GLU A 268 12.09 12.58 3.69
CA GLU A 268 12.97 13.76 3.72
C GLU A 268 14.41 13.27 3.44
N ARG A 269 15.21 14.04 2.69
CA ARG A 269 16.59 13.70 2.25
C ARG A 269 17.44 13.11 3.40
N ILE A 270 17.89 11.87 3.27
CA ILE A 270 19.10 11.37 3.97
C ILE A 270 20.04 10.78 2.92
N TRP A 271 20.63 11.65 2.11
CA TRP A 271 21.82 11.34 1.34
C TRP A 271 22.82 12.44 1.64
N ASN A 272 23.76 12.16 2.55
CA ASN A 272 25.03 12.86 2.61
C ASN A 272 25.99 12.19 1.63
#